data_AF-A0A259JUQ6-F1
#
_entry.id   AF-A0A259JUQ6-F1
#
_cell.length_a   1.000
_cell.length_b   1.000
_cell.length_c   1.000
_cell.angle_alpha   90.00
_cell.angle_beta   90.00
_cell.angle_gamma   90.00
#
_symmetry.space_group_name_H-M   'P 1'
#
loop_
_entity.id
_entity.type
_entity.pdbx_description
1 polymer ?
#
loop_
_entity_poly.entity_id
_entity_poly.type
_entity_poly.pdbx_seq_one_letter_code
_entity_poly.pdbx_strand_id
1 'polypeptide(L)'
;VIGWQPLLTALVILSLTAVLNQLRTLVAHLWENDGEAMTVTAQYLDSVNVPPPGLMAEIWAPVGLRYHALHHLMPSMPYHSLPEAHRRLRKELGVGSTFDGANHPGMWHLVMRIARSTMTRGAAREPGPVSPES
;
A
#
# COMPACT_ATOMS: atom_id res chain seq x y z
N VAL A 1 -5.28 -44.83 -5.34
CA VAL A 1 -5.19 -44.02 -4.09
C VAL A 1 -4.56 -42.70 -4.46
N ILE A 2 -5.22 -41.57 -4.23
CA ILE A 2 -4.61 -40.26 -4.45
C ILE A 2 -3.63 -40.05 -3.29
N GLY A 3 -2.32 -40.00 -3.55
CA GLY A 3 -1.29 -39.78 -2.53
C GLY A 3 -1.33 -38.36 -1.96
N TRP A 4 -0.40 -38.02 -1.06
CA TRP A 4 -0.33 -36.68 -0.45
C TRP A 4 0.09 -35.57 -1.41
N GLN A 5 0.61 -35.90 -2.59
CA GLN A 5 1.15 -34.92 -3.55
C GLN A 5 0.14 -33.84 -3.97
N PRO A 6 -1.13 -34.13 -4.31
CA PRO A 6 -2.09 -33.09 -4.66
C PRO A 6 -2.45 -32.20 -3.47
N LEU A 7 -2.47 -32.75 -2.25
CA LEU A 7 -2.69 -31.94 -1.05
C LEU A 7 -1.54 -30.95 -0.84
N LEU A 8 -0.30 -31.41 -0.91
CA LEU A 8 0.88 -30.54 -0.76
C LEU A 8 0.92 -29.47 -1.86
N THR A 9 0.60 -29.86 -3.10
CA THR A 9 0.53 -28.92 -4.23
C THR A 9 -0.54 -27.85 -3.98
N ALA A 10 -1.74 -28.25 -3.55
CA ALA A 10 -2.81 -27.33 -3.21
C ALA A 10 -2.42 -26.39 -2.06
N LEU A 11 -1.80 -26.91 -1.00
CA LEU A 11 -1.33 -26.12 0.13
C LEU A 11 -0.33 -25.05 -0.31
N VAL A 12 0.66 -25.41 -1.14
CA VAL A 12 1.66 -24.44 -1.64
C VAL A 12 0.98 -23.33 -2.44
N ILE A 13 0.10 -23.67 -3.40
CA ILE A 13 -0.59 -22.69 -4.24
C ILE A 13 -1.46 -21.76 -3.39
N LEU A 14 -2.23 -22.32 -2.46
CA LEU A 14 -3.12 -21.55 -1.58
C LEU A 14 -2.32 -20.63 -0.65
N SER A 15 -1.27 -21.13 -0.01
CA SER A 15 -0.41 -20.34 0.86
C SER A 15 0.26 -19.18 0.12
N LEU A 16 0.83 -19.43 -1.06
CA LEU A 16 1.46 -18.37 -1.86
C LEU A 16 0.44 -17.32 -2.32
N THR A 17 -0.74 -17.75 -2.77
CA THR A 17 -1.82 -16.86 -3.16
C THR A 17 -2.30 -16.01 -1.97
N ALA A 18 -2.47 -16.63 -0.81
CA ALA A 18 -2.87 -15.94 0.41
C ALA A 18 -1.82 -14.90 0.83
N VAL A 19 -0.54 -15.26 0.84
CA VAL A 19 0.55 -14.32 1.18
C VAL A 19 0.57 -13.13 0.21
N LEU A 20 0.49 -13.37 -1.10
CA LEU A 20 0.44 -12.29 -2.09
C LEU A 20 -0.78 -11.39 -1.91
N ASN A 21 -1.95 -11.96 -1.62
CA ASN A 21 -3.16 -11.21 -1.33
C ASN A 21 -3.01 -10.35 -0.06
N GLN A 22 -2.42 -10.90 1.01
CA GLN A 22 -2.17 -10.16 2.25
C GLN A 22 -1.17 -9.02 2.03
N LEU A 23 -0.09 -9.25 1.29
CA LEU A 23 0.86 -8.21 0.94
C LEU A 23 0.19 -7.10 0.13
N ARG A 24 -0.67 -7.44 -0.83
CA ARG A 24 -1.43 -6.48 -1.63
C ARG A 24 -2.32 -5.60 -0.76
N THR A 25 -3.04 -6.18 0.19
CA THR A 25 -3.88 -5.44 1.15
C THR A 25 -3.02 -4.57 2.05
N LEU A 26 -1.92 -5.10 2.57
CA LEU A 26 -1.02 -4.39 3.47
C LEU A 26 -0.48 -3.12 2.83
N VAL A 27 0.07 -3.22 1.61
CA VAL A 27 0.74 -2.09 0.94
C VAL A 27 -0.20 -1.12 0.25
N ALA A 28 -1.51 -1.34 0.30
CA ALA A 28 -2.47 -0.37 -0.22
C ALA A 28 -2.49 0.94 0.59
N HIS A 29 -2.06 0.86 1.84
CA HIS A 29 -1.95 1.98 2.76
C HIS A 29 -0.62 1.94 3.52
N LEU A 30 -0.17 3.10 3.99
CA LEU A 30 1.06 3.25 4.77
C LEU A 30 0.83 3.10 6.27
N TRP A 31 -0.42 3.19 6.72
CA TRP A 31 -0.85 3.03 8.11
C TRP A 31 -0.19 4.06 9.04
N GLU A 32 0.00 5.29 8.54
CA GLU A 32 0.67 6.35 9.29
C GLU A 32 -0.24 7.04 10.31
N ASN A 33 -1.56 6.86 10.23
CA ASN A 33 -2.52 7.42 11.18
C ASN A 33 -2.47 6.75 12.55
N ASP A 34 -2.49 7.56 13.62
CA ASP A 34 -2.48 7.10 15.01
C ASP A 34 -3.90 6.97 15.62
N GLY A 35 -4.94 7.02 14.77
CA GLY A 35 -6.35 6.85 15.15
C GLY A 35 -7.16 8.15 15.18
N GLU A 36 -6.52 9.28 14.90
CA GLU A 36 -7.16 10.59 14.81
C GLU A 36 -7.88 10.80 13.47
N ALA A 37 -8.76 11.81 13.42
CA ALA A 37 -9.46 12.17 12.19
C ALA A 37 -8.47 12.72 11.14
N MET A 38 -8.40 12.08 9.98
CA MET A 38 -7.53 12.50 8.87
C MET A 38 -8.23 13.42 7.89
N THR A 39 -7.53 14.46 7.43
CA THR A 39 -7.95 15.26 6.28
C THR A 39 -7.95 14.43 4.99
N VAL A 40 -8.68 14.85 3.96
CA VAL A 40 -8.69 14.18 2.65
C VAL A 40 -7.28 14.08 2.06
N THR A 41 -6.47 15.13 2.21
CA THR A 41 -5.06 15.11 1.77
C THR A 41 -4.25 14.08 2.52
N ALA A 42 -4.44 13.96 3.84
CA ALA A 42 -3.74 12.95 4.64
C ALA A 42 -4.16 11.52 4.26
N GLN A 43 -5.46 11.28 4.05
CA GLN A 43 -5.96 9.98 3.57
C GLN A 43 -5.39 9.63 2.19
N TYR A 44 -5.28 10.62 1.30
CA TYR A 44 -4.66 10.46 -0.01
C TYR A 44 -3.17 10.08 0.11
N LEU A 45 -2.42 10.77 0.97
CA LEU A 45 -0.99 10.53 1.18
C LEU A 45 -0.69 9.21 1.93
N ASP A 46 -1.63 8.73 2.75
CA ASP A 46 -1.55 7.41 3.38
C ASP A 46 -1.95 6.28 2.41
N SER A 47 -2.62 6.61 1.31
CA SER A 47 -2.97 5.67 0.25
C SER A 47 -1.87 5.58 -0.80
N VAL A 48 -1.75 4.42 -1.45
CA VAL A 48 -0.67 4.16 -2.41
C VAL A 48 -1.15 4.19 -3.86
N ASN A 49 -0.38 4.82 -4.74
CA ASN A 49 -0.38 4.56 -6.17
C ASN A 49 0.92 3.84 -6.56
N VAL A 50 0.86 2.99 -7.57
CA VAL A 50 2.02 2.34 -8.20
C VAL A 50 1.90 2.52 -9.72
N PRO A 51 2.09 3.76 -10.24
CA PRO A 51 1.91 4.04 -11.65
C PRO A 51 3.00 3.36 -12.51
N PRO A 52 2.78 3.22 -13.84
CA PRO A 52 3.82 2.79 -14.80
C PRO A 52 5.14 3.55 -14.60
N PRO A 53 6.30 2.96 -14.97
CA PRO A 53 6.49 1.90 -15.97
C PRO A 53 6.73 0.49 -15.44
N GLY A 54 6.58 0.23 -14.13
CA GLY A 54 6.90 -1.09 -13.57
C GLY A 54 5.97 -2.19 -14.10
N LEU A 55 6.41 -2.97 -15.10
CA LEU A 55 5.65 -4.13 -15.64
C LEU A 55 5.23 -5.12 -14.54
N MET A 56 6.05 -5.25 -13.49
CA MET A 56 5.74 -6.09 -12.33
C MET A 56 4.47 -5.65 -11.60
N ALA A 57 4.13 -4.34 -11.59
CA ALA A 57 2.91 -3.84 -10.98
C ALA A 57 1.65 -4.43 -11.63
N GLU A 58 1.68 -4.80 -12.91
CA GLU A 58 0.52 -5.41 -13.58
C GLU A 58 0.24 -6.82 -13.07
N ILE A 59 1.27 -7.52 -12.58
CA ILE A 59 1.17 -8.90 -12.10
C ILE A 59 0.60 -8.95 -10.68
N TRP A 60 1.13 -8.14 -9.77
CA TRP A 60 0.73 -8.18 -8.35
C TRP A 60 -0.35 -7.15 -7.98
N ALA A 61 -0.54 -6.12 -8.80
CA ALA A 61 -1.55 -5.08 -8.66
C ALA A 61 -2.45 -4.97 -9.91
N PRO A 62 -3.09 -6.06 -10.37
CA PRO A 62 -3.76 -6.10 -11.68
C PRO A 62 -4.94 -5.13 -11.80
N VAL A 63 -5.68 -4.88 -10.72
CA VAL A 63 -6.85 -3.98 -10.71
C VAL A 63 -6.88 -3.16 -9.43
N GLY A 64 -7.24 -1.88 -9.53
CA GLY A 64 -7.44 -0.97 -8.40
C GLY A 64 -6.15 -0.44 -7.77
N LEU A 65 -5.17 -1.31 -7.48
CA LEU A 65 -4.03 -0.93 -6.65
C LEU A 65 -3.02 0.01 -7.34
N ARG A 66 -2.91 -0.03 -8.67
CA ARG A 66 -2.02 0.88 -9.43
C ARG A 66 -2.34 2.36 -9.20
N TYR A 67 -3.61 2.66 -8.96
CA TYR A 67 -4.13 4.01 -8.79
C TYR A 67 -5.06 4.10 -7.56
N HIS A 68 -4.74 3.38 -6.48
CA HIS A 68 -5.63 3.25 -5.32
C HIS A 68 -5.80 4.56 -4.55
N ALA A 69 -4.73 5.35 -4.36
CA ALA A 69 -4.87 6.69 -3.81
C ALA A 69 -5.73 7.59 -4.70
N LEU A 70 -5.59 7.48 -6.02
CA LEU A 70 -6.41 8.24 -6.95
C LEU A 70 -7.89 7.83 -6.91
N HIS A 71 -8.16 6.54 -6.71
CA HIS A 71 -9.53 6.05 -6.52
C HIS A 71 -10.16 6.65 -5.26
N HIS A 72 -9.42 6.77 -4.16
CA HIS A 72 -9.91 7.45 -2.96
C HIS A 72 -10.19 8.94 -3.18
N LEU A 73 -9.39 9.60 -4.02
CA LEU A 73 -9.63 11.00 -4.39
C LEU A 73 -10.85 11.18 -5.31
N MET A 74 -11.10 10.22 -6.21
CA MET A 74 -12.17 10.26 -7.21
C MET A 74 -12.91 8.91 -7.29
N PRO A 75 -13.69 8.53 -6.27
CA PRO A 75 -14.29 7.20 -6.19
C PRO A 75 -15.29 6.92 -7.31
N SER A 76 -15.94 7.97 -7.83
CA SER A 76 -16.89 7.87 -8.94
C SER A 76 -16.23 7.70 -10.31
N MET A 77 -14.91 7.87 -10.43
CA MET A 77 -14.20 7.69 -11.69
C MET A 77 -14.05 6.19 -12.01
N PRO A 78 -14.45 5.72 -13.20
CA PRO A 78 -14.24 4.32 -13.59
C PRO A 78 -12.76 3.93 -13.55
N TYR A 79 -12.44 2.72 -13.07
CA TYR A 79 -11.05 2.25 -12.91
C TYR A 79 -10.22 2.35 -14.20
N HIS A 80 -10.82 2.10 -15.36
CA HIS A 80 -10.16 2.19 -16.67
C HIS A 80 -9.79 3.63 -17.07
N SER A 81 -10.42 4.63 -16.47
CA SER A 81 -10.17 6.05 -16.71
C SER A 81 -9.14 6.65 -15.75
N LEU A 82 -8.80 5.95 -14.65
CA LEU A 82 -7.81 6.41 -13.67
C LEU A 82 -6.41 6.67 -14.26
N PRO A 83 -5.87 5.86 -15.20
CA PRO A 83 -4.56 6.14 -15.79
C PRO A 83 -4.53 7.48 -16.52
N GLU A 84 -5.58 7.78 -17.29
CA GLU A 84 -5.69 9.03 -18.04
C GLU A 84 -5.93 10.21 -17.09
N ALA A 85 -6.77 10.04 -16.07
CA ALA A 85 -6.99 11.05 -15.04
C ALA A 85 -5.69 11.37 -14.27
N HIS A 86 -4.92 10.35 -13.89
CA HIS A 86 -3.61 10.51 -13.26
C HIS A 86 -2.67 11.32 -14.14
N ARG A 87 -2.58 10.99 -15.44
CA ARG A 87 -1.73 11.69 -16.40
C ARG A 87 -2.11 13.17 -16.52
N ARG A 88 -3.41 13.48 -16.58
CA ARG A 88 -3.90 14.87 -16.64
C ARG A 88 -3.59 15.63 -15.35
N LEU A 89 -3.93 15.07 -14.20
CA LEU A 89 -3.68 15.70 -12.89
C LEU A 89 -2.19 15.96 -12.67
N ARG A 90 -1.34 14.97 -12.95
CA ARG A 90 0.12 15.14 -12.83
C ARG A 90 0.66 16.20 -13.77
N LYS A 91 0.11 16.32 -14.97
CA LYS A 91 0.47 17.37 -15.94
C LYS A 91 0.11 18.76 -15.42
N GLU A 92 -1.10 18.94 -14.87
CA GLU A 92 -1.58 20.24 -14.40
C GLU A 92 -0.96 20.66 -13.05
N LEU A 93 -0.74 19.72 -12.13
CA LEU A 93 -0.20 20.00 -10.79
C LEU A 93 1.33 20.08 -10.74
N GLY A 94 2.01 19.53 -11.76
CA GLY A 94 3.47 19.52 -11.84
C GLY A 94 4.14 18.42 -11.00
N VAL A 95 5.40 18.18 -11.34
CA VAL A 95 6.26 17.17 -10.69
C VAL A 95 6.63 17.61 -9.28
N GLY A 96 6.56 16.70 -8.32
CA GLY A 96 6.88 16.99 -6.91
C GLY A 96 5.76 17.70 -6.14
N SER A 97 4.57 17.81 -6.75
CA SER A 97 3.36 18.25 -6.06
C SER A 97 2.94 17.26 -4.98
N THR A 98 2.06 17.67 -4.06
CA THR A 98 1.46 16.77 -3.06
C THR A 98 0.78 15.56 -3.72
N PHE A 99 0.27 15.71 -4.95
CA PHE A 99 -0.29 14.62 -5.73
C PHE A 99 0.74 13.52 -6.03
N ASP A 100 1.99 13.90 -6.32
CA ASP A 100 3.08 12.95 -6.57
C ASP A 100 3.51 12.19 -5.29
N GLY A 101 3.19 12.70 -4.10
CA GLY A 101 3.57 12.11 -2.81
C GLY A 101 2.99 10.72 -2.53
N ALA A 102 1.87 10.37 -3.18
CA ALA A 102 1.26 9.04 -3.07
C ALA A 102 1.81 8.03 -4.08
N ASN A 103 2.73 8.42 -4.97
CA ASN A 103 3.26 7.53 -6.02
C ASN A 103 4.51 6.80 -5.54
N HIS A 104 4.46 5.46 -5.57
CA HIS A 104 5.55 4.59 -5.10
C HIS A 104 6.06 3.65 -6.20
N PRO A 105 7.35 3.29 -6.18
CA PRO A 105 7.97 2.51 -7.25
C PRO A 105 7.54 1.02 -7.29
N GLY A 106 7.04 0.46 -6.19
CA GLY A 106 6.54 -0.92 -6.16
C GLY A 106 6.49 -1.57 -4.78
N MET A 107 6.01 -2.82 -4.75
CA MET A 107 5.76 -3.63 -3.55
C MET A 107 6.95 -3.66 -2.57
N TRP A 108 8.14 -3.97 -3.06
CA TRP A 108 9.31 -4.13 -2.19
C TRP A 108 9.64 -2.85 -1.40
N HIS A 109 9.57 -1.69 -2.07
CA HIS A 109 9.77 -0.41 -1.42
C HIS A 109 8.74 -0.18 -0.30
N LEU A 110 7.47 -0.48 -0.57
CA LEU A 110 6.36 -0.29 0.37
C LEU A 110 6.48 -1.22 1.58
N VAL A 111 6.73 -2.51 1.36
CA VAL A 111 6.94 -3.50 2.44
C VAL A 111 8.12 -3.07 3.33
N MET A 112 9.25 -2.68 2.74
CA MET A 112 10.41 -2.21 3.50
C MET A 112 10.14 -0.93 4.27
N ARG A 113 9.36 0.01 3.70
CA ARG A 113 8.94 1.24 4.38
C ARG A 113 8.08 0.92 5.60
N ILE A 114 7.06 0.08 5.44
CA ILE A 114 6.15 -0.33 6.54
C ILE A 114 6.90 -1.10 7.63
N ALA A 115 7.78 -2.02 7.24
CA ALA A 115 8.59 -2.77 8.20
C ALA A 115 9.46 -1.83 9.04
N ARG A 116 10.13 -0.86 8.40
CA ARG A 116 10.95 0.13 9.11
C ARG A 116 10.13 1.04 10.01
N SER A 117 8.99 1.57 9.53
CA SER A 117 8.14 2.47 10.33
C SER A 117 7.54 1.77 11.55
N THR A 118 7.22 0.48 11.42
CA THR A 118 6.74 -0.33 12.54
C THR A 118 7.83 -0.57 13.57
N MET A 119 9.06 -0.89 13.14
CA MET A 119 10.19 -1.11 14.06
C MET A 119 10.60 0.16 14.81
N THR A 120 10.62 1.32 14.15
CA THR A 120 10.96 2.59 14.80
C THR A 120 9.88 3.03 15.78
N ARG A 121 8.59 2.91 15.41
CA ARG A 121 7.47 3.18 16.34
C ARG A 121 7.47 2.21 17.52
N GLY A 122 7.81 0.95 17.30
CA GLY A 122 7.95 -0.04 18.38
C GLY A 122 9.06 0.30 19.36
N ALA A 123 10.24 0.70 18.87
CA ALA A 123 11.36 1.12 19.71
C ALA A 123 11.07 2.40 20.51
N ALA A 124 10.31 3.35 19.93
CA ALA A 124 9.90 4.57 20.63
C ALA A 124 8.82 4.34 21.71
N ARG A 125 8.18 3.17 21.74
CA ARG A 125 7.10 2.82 22.67
C ARG A 125 7.58 1.98 23.86
N GLU A 126 8.89 1.73 24.00
CA GLU A 126 9.42 1.14 25.24
C GLU A 126 9.12 2.08 26.41
N PRO A 127 8.44 1.62 27.47
CA PRO A 127 8.15 2.45 28.62
C PRO A 127 9.46 2.82 29.31
N GLY A 128 9.75 4.13 29.39
CA GLY A 128 10.81 4.64 30.25
C GLY A 128 10.61 4.17 31.70
N PRO A 129 11.68 4.14 32.52
CA PRO A 129 11.59 3.62 33.88
C PRO A 129 10.47 4.33 34.64
N VAL A 130 9.53 3.55 35.17
CA VAL A 130 8.47 4.04 36.05
C VAL A 130 9.17 4.67 37.26
N SER A 131 9.18 6.00 37.33
CA SER A 131 9.65 6.71 38.52
C SER A 131 8.72 6.34 39.68
N PRO A 132 9.25 5.87 40.82
CA PRO A 132 8.43 5.66 42.00
C PRO A 132 7.89 7.02 42.44
N GLU A 133 6.57 7.20 42.35
CA GLU A 133 5.89 8.38 42.85
C GLU A 133 6.14 8.52 44.36
N SER A 134 6.45 9.75 44.80
CA SER A 134 6.66 10.17 46.19
C SER A 134 5.40 10.73 46.81
#